data_AF-B7FFE8-F1
#
_entry.id   AF-B7FFE8-F1
#
_cell.length_a   1.000
_cell.length_b   1.000
_cell.length_c   1.000
_cell.angle_alpha   90.00
_cell.angle_beta   90.00
_cell.angle_gamma   90.00
#
_symmetry.space_group_name_H-M   'P 1'
#
loop_
_entity.id
_entity.type
_entity.pdbx_description
1 polymer ?
#
loop_
_entity_poly.entity_id
_entity_poly.type
_entity_poly.pdbx_seq_one_letter_code
_entity_poly.pdbx_strand_id
1 'polypeptide(L)'
;MAGQLGVLNALDVAKTQMYHFTAIVIAGMGFFTDAYDLFCISLVTKLLGRIYYTDPTQPKPGVLPPGVQAAVTGVALVGTLSGQLFFGWLGDKLGRKKVYGITLMLMVGCSLASGLSFGNSPKGVMATLCFFRFWLGFGIGGDYPLSATIMSEYANKKTRGAFIAAVFAMQGFGIMAGGVFALIVAAAFDHKYQVPTYEENAKASLVLPAFDTFGVLF
;
A
#
# COMPACT_ATOMS: atom_id res chain seq x y z
N MET A 1 -23.68 -15.57 35.07
CA MET A 1 -22.48 -14.74 35.28
C MET A 1 -21.20 -15.55 35.52
N ALA A 2 -21.22 -16.69 36.21
CA ALA A 2 -20.01 -17.49 36.48
C ALA A 2 -19.32 -18.11 35.23
N GLY A 3 -20.10 -18.48 34.19
CA GLY A 3 -19.55 -19.09 32.97
C GLY A 3 -18.76 -18.13 32.06
N GLN A 4 -19.10 -16.83 32.04
CA GLN A 4 -18.38 -15.83 31.26
C GLN A 4 -17.00 -15.51 31.86
N LEU A 5 -16.88 -15.53 33.19
CA LEU A 5 -15.62 -15.33 33.90
C LEU A 5 -14.64 -16.49 33.66
N GLY A 6 -15.15 -17.73 33.55
CA GLY A 6 -14.32 -18.90 33.22
C GLY A 6 -13.73 -18.84 31.81
N VAL A 7 -14.52 -18.39 30.82
CA VAL A 7 -14.07 -18.22 29.43
C VAL A 7 -13.04 -17.09 29.30
N LEU A 8 -13.27 -15.97 30.00
CA LEU A 8 -12.32 -14.85 30.05
C LEU A 8 -10.99 -15.25 30.72
N ASN A 9 -11.03 -16.08 31.77
CA ASN A 9 -9.83 -16.55 32.46
C ASN A 9 -9.06 -17.61 31.64
N ALA A 10 -9.77 -18.45 30.88
CA ALA A 10 -9.14 -19.38 29.92
C ALA A 10 -8.45 -18.65 28.75
N LEU A 11 -8.99 -17.51 28.32
CA LEU A 11 -8.35 -16.61 27.35
C LEU A 11 -7.15 -15.84 27.94
N ASP A 12 -7.12 -15.59 29.26
CA ASP A 12 -6.04 -14.85 29.96
C ASP A 12 -4.85 -15.74 30.35
N VAL A 13 -5.08 -17.05 30.49
CA VAL A 13 -4.06 -18.05 30.90
C VAL A 13 -3.45 -18.79 29.70
N ALA A 14 -3.98 -18.58 28.48
CA ALA A 14 -3.41 -19.18 27.27
C ALA A 14 -1.98 -18.67 27.03
N LYS A 15 -0.98 -19.55 27.26
CA LYS A 15 0.42 -19.32 26.88
C LYS A 15 0.48 -18.83 25.43
N THR A 16 1.39 -17.90 25.12
CA THR A 16 1.70 -17.42 23.77
C THR A 16 2.12 -18.59 22.86
N GLN A 17 1.15 -19.36 22.39
CA GLN A 17 1.30 -20.38 21.38
C GLN A 17 1.42 -19.71 20.02
N MET A 18 1.98 -20.45 19.06
CA MET A 18 2.06 -20.09 17.64
C MET A 18 0.75 -19.51 17.09
N TYR A 19 -0.41 -19.91 17.63
CA TYR A 19 -1.71 -19.32 17.30
C TYR A 19 -1.84 -17.80 17.54
N HIS A 20 -1.28 -17.26 18.63
CA HIS A 20 -1.27 -15.82 18.88
C HIS A 20 -0.35 -15.07 17.92
N PHE A 21 0.78 -15.68 17.56
CA PHE A 21 1.67 -15.14 16.54
C PHE A 21 1.02 -15.14 15.16
N THR A 22 0.38 -16.25 14.76
CA THR A 22 -0.38 -16.34 13.51
C THR A 22 -1.52 -15.32 13.47
N ALA A 23 -2.23 -15.10 14.59
CA ALA A 23 -3.26 -14.07 14.67
C ALA A 23 -2.70 -12.65 14.51
N ILE A 24 -1.53 -12.35 15.11
CA ILE A 24 -0.82 -11.08 14.93
C ILE A 24 -0.41 -10.91 13.46
N VAL A 25 0.14 -11.95 12.84
CA VAL A 25 0.56 -11.90 11.43
C VAL A 25 -0.65 -11.65 10.54
N ILE A 26 -1.73 -12.43 10.69
CA ILE A 26 -2.97 -12.26 9.90
C ILE A 26 -3.58 -10.88 10.09
N ALA A 27 -3.69 -10.39 11.32
CA ALA A 27 -4.21 -9.04 11.60
C ALA A 27 -3.26 -7.93 11.11
N GLY A 28 -1.96 -8.18 11.15
CA GLY A 28 -0.91 -7.28 10.69
C GLY A 28 -0.73 -7.25 9.17
N MET A 29 -1.26 -8.22 8.43
CA MET A 29 -1.20 -8.22 6.96
C MET A 29 -1.92 -7.02 6.34
N GLY A 30 -2.97 -6.50 6.97
CA GLY A 30 -3.66 -5.26 6.54
C GLY A 30 -2.69 -4.08 6.59
N PHE A 31 -2.21 -3.74 7.77
CA PHE A 31 -1.21 -2.67 7.99
C PHE A 31 0.08 -2.86 7.19
N PHE A 32 0.54 -4.09 7.01
CA PHE A 32 1.66 -4.41 6.12
C PHE A 32 1.38 -3.97 4.68
N THR A 33 0.21 -4.35 4.15
CA THR A 33 -0.20 -4.05 2.78
C THR A 33 -0.44 -2.55 2.60
N ASP A 34 -1.03 -1.88 3.61
CA ASP A 34 -1.23 -0.43 3.61
C ASP A 34 0.11 0.31 3.48
N ALA A 35 1.08 -0.05 4.33
CA ALA A 35 2.38 0.59 4.34
C ALA A 35 3.19 0.28 3.08
N TYR A 36 3.07 -0.94 2.56
CA TYR A 36 3.65 -1.34 1.28
C TYR A 36 3.11 -0.46 0.14
N ASP A 37 1.80 -0.28 0.02
CA ASP A 37 1.21 0.49 -1.10
C ASP A 37 1.56 1.99 -1.04
N LEU A 38 1.48 2.58 0.16
CA LEU A 38 1.85 3.98 0.40
C LEU A 38 3.34 4.24 0.18
N PHE A 39 4.20 3.23 0.33
CA PHE A 39 5.62 3.37 0.02
C PHE A 39 5.89 3.17 -1.47
N CYS A 40 5.32 2.13 -2.08
CA CYS A 40 5.51 1.79 -3.49
C CYS A 40 5.13 2.95 -4.42
N ILE A 41 4.13 3.77 -4.09
CA ILE A 41 3.78 4.95 -4.91
C ILE A 41 4.93 5.96 -5.02
N SER A 42 5.70 6.15 -3.96
CA SER A 42 6.84 7.07 -3.97
C SER A 42 7.96 6.60 -4.91
N LEU A 43 8.04 5.30 -5.16
CA LEU A 43 8.98 4.71 -6.11
C LEU A 43 8.43 4.75 -7.54
N VAL A 44 7.16 4.40 -7.71
CA VAL A 44 6.47 4.46 -9.01
C VAL A 44 6.44 5.88 -9.57
N THR A 45 6.19 6.90 -8.75
CA THR A 45 6.22 8.31 -9.17
C THR A 45 7.60 8.77 -9.66
N LYS A 46 8.69 8.25 -9.08
CA LYS A 46 10.05 8.51 -9.58
C LYS A 46 10.27 7.85 -10.95
N LEU A 47 9.81 6.61 -11.12
CA LEU A 47 9.90 5.90 -12.40
C LEU A 47 9.07 6.60 -13.49
N LEU A 48 7.85 7.02 -13.17
CA LEU A 48 6.97 7.80 -14.05
C LEU A 48 7.57 9.16 -14.43
N GLY A 49 8.22 9.84 -13.49
CA GLY A 49 8.96 11.08 -13.76
C GLY A 49 10.04 10.87 -14.80
N ARG A 50 10.72 9.72 -14.72
CA ARG A 50 11.76 9.36 -15.67
C ARG A 50 11.22 8.95 -17.03
N ILE A 51 10.08 8.29 -17.11
CA ILE A 51 9.49 7.84 -18.38
C ILE A 51 8.82 8.99 -19.13
N TYR A 52 7.97 9.78 -18.46
CA TYR A 52 7.10 10.74 -19.12
C TYR A 52 7.58 12.19 -19.08
N TYR A 53 8.50 12.52 -18.17
CA TYR A 53 8.92 13.90 -17.91
C TYR A 53 10.44 14.08 -17.95
N THR A 54 11.18 13.17 -18.61
CA THR A 54 12.62 13.37 -18.89
C THR A 54 12.82 14.14 -20.19
N ASP A 55 13.54 15.25 -20.10
CA ASP A 55 14.12 15.93 -21.24
C ASP A 55 15.58 15.46 -21.42
N PRO A 56 15.94 14.79 -22.53
CA PRO A 56 17.29 14.28 -22.76
C PRO A 56 18.35 15.38 -22.91
N THR A 57 17.97 16.66 -22.94
CA THR A 57 18.91 17.81 -22.96
C THR A 57 19.35 18.26 -21.57
N GLN A 58 18.70 17.78 -20.50
CA GLN A 58 19.02 18.19 -19.13
C GLN A 58 19.92 17.19 -18.40
N PRO A 59 20.89 17.67 -17.59
CA PRO A 59 21.83 16.82 -16.85
C PRO A 59 21.17 16.03 -15.71
N LYS A 60 19.92 16.36 -15.35
CA LYS A 60 19.18 15.67 -14.30
C LYS A 60 18.11 14.75 -14.89
N PRO A 61 17.93 13.54 -14.32
CA PRO A 61 16.86 12.65 -14.74
C PRO A 61 15.48 13.32 -14.52
N GLY A 62 14.52 13.03 -15.40
CA GLY A 62 13.17 13.57 -15.30
C GLY A 62 12.51 13.24 -13.96
N VAL A 63 11.88 14.24 -13.38
CA VAL A 63 11.06 14.12 -12.17
C VAL A 63 9.64 14.55 -12.51
N LEU A 64 8.66 13.94 -11.86
CA LEU A 64 7.28 14.37 -12.01
C LEU A 64 7.17 15.85 -11.58
N PRO A 65 6.44 16.70 -12.33
CA PRO A 65 6.22 18.08 -11.92
C PRO A 65 5.64 18.11 -10.48
N PRO A 66 6.07 19.05 -9.61
CA PRO A 66 5.67 19.05 -8.20
C PRO A 66 4.15 19.00 -8.00
N GLY A 67 3.36 19.65 -8.87
CA GLY A 67 1.90 19.62 -8.82
C GLY A 67 1.30 18.24 -9.12
N VAL A 68 1.87 17.47 -10.06
CA VAL A 68 1.40 16.12 -10.38
C VAL A 68 1.81 15.14 -9.29
N GLN A 69 3.04 15.26 -8.78
CA GLN A 69 3.50 14.44 -7.65
C GLN A 69 2.64 14.68 -6.40
N ALA A 70 2.38 15.96 -6.07
CA ALA A 70 1.51 16.34 -4.97
C ALA A 70 0.06 15.87 -5.19
N ALA A 71 -0.44 15.87 -6.43
CA ALA A 71 -1.78 15.34 -6.73
C ALA A 71 -1.85 13.83 -6.47
N VAL A 72 -0.89 13.04 -6.96
CA VAL A 72 -0.89 11.58 -6.77
C VAL A 72 -0.82 11.19 -5.29
N THR A 73 0.11 11.78 -4.54
CA THR A 73 0.23 11.52 -3.10
C THR A 73 -0.93 12.11 -2.31
N GLY A 74 -1.35 13.34 -2.66
CA GLY A 74 -2.43 14.05 -1.98
C GLY A 74 -3.77 13.35 -2.14
N VAL A 75 -4.09 12.86 -3.33
CA VAL A 75 -5.33 12.12 -3.59
C VAL A 75 -5.38 10.81 -2.80
N ALA A 76 -4.26 10.11 -2.65
CA ALA A 76 -4.18 8.94 -1.77
C ALA A 76 -4.47 9.31 -0.30
N LEU A 77 -3.86 10.40 0.21
CA LEU A 77 -4.09 10.87 1.59
C LEU A 77 -5.53 11.34 1.82
N VAL A 78 -6.11 12.07 0.87
CA VAL A 78 -7.52 12.50 0.92
C VAL A 78 -8.44 11.29 0.88
N GLY A 79 -8.13 10.29 0.05
CA GLY A 79 -8.79 8.99 0.05
C GLY A 79 -8.77 8.35 1.43
N THR A 80 -7.58 8.21 2.03
CA THR A 80 -7.39 7.63 3.37
C THR A 80 -8.19 8.36 4.44
N LEU A 81 -8.16 9.69 4.47
CA LEU A 81 -8.93 10.48 5.44
C LEU A 81 -10.44 10.27 5.26
N SER A 82 -10.92 10.31 4.01
CA SER A 82 -12.34 10.11 3.68
C SER A 82 -12.79 8.69 4.04
N GLY A 83 -11.94 7.69 3.79
CA GLY A 83 -12.17 6.29 4.09
C GLY A 83 -12.27 6.03 5.59
N GLN A 84 -11.39 6.61 6.39
CA GLN A 84 -11.42 6.50 7.86
C GLN A 84 -12.78 6.95 8.43
N LEU A 85 -13.29 8.10 7.97
CA LEU A 85 -14.57 8.63 8.43
C LEU A 85 -15.74 7.77 7.95
N PHE A 86 -15.76 7.41 6.67
CA PHE A 86 -16.86 6.67 6.07
C PHE A 86 -16.96 5.25 6.61
N PHE A 87 -15.85 4.50 6.62
CA PHE A 87 -15.84 3.12 7.08
C PHE A 87 -15.87 3.00 8.61
N GLY A 88 -15.44 4.04 9.34
CA GLY A 88 -15.70 4.14 10.78
C GLY A 88 -17.20 4.13 11.07
N TRP A 89 -17.95 5.04 10.45
CA TRP A 89 -19.41 5.08 10.58
C TRP A 89 -20.10 3.82 10.03
N LEU A 90 -19.65 3.31 8.88
CA LEU A 90 -20.23 2.13 8.26
C LEU A 90 -20.00 0.86 9.10
N GLY A 91 -18.82 0.74 9.71
CA GLY A 91 -18.44 -0.34 10.61
C GLY A 91 -19.34 -0.42 11.84
N ASP A 92 -19.72 0.74 12.38
CA ASP A 92 -20.65 0.84 13.51
C ASP A 92 -22.09 0.48 13.13
N LYS A 93 -22.51 0.72 11.87
CA LYS A 93 -23.89 0.47 11.41
C LYS A 93 -24.12 -0.94 10.85
N LEU A 94 -23.20 -1.47 10.04
CA LEU A 94 -23.36 -2.75 9.31
C LEU A 94 -22.62 -3.93 9.93
N GLY A 95 -21.78 -3.66 10.93
CA GLY A 95 -20.98 -4.66 11.62
C GLY A 95 -19.56 -4.77 11.07
N ARG A 96 -18.59 -4.63 11.97
CA ARG A 96 -17.15 -4.49 11.69
C ARG A 96 -16.56 -5.61 10.83
N LYS A 97 -16.92 -6.88 11.07
CA LYS A 97 -16.40 -8.03 10.30
C LYS A 97 -16.79 -7.99 8.81
N LYS A 98 -18.02 -7.56 8.49
CA LYS A 98 -18.47 -7.49 7.09
C LYS A 98 -17.79 -6.34 6.36
N VAL A 99 -17.69 -5.19 7.03
CA VAL A 99 -17.06 -3.99 6.46
C VAL A 99 -15.57 -4.22 6.20
N TYR A 100 -14.87 -4.93 7.09
CA TYR A 100 -13.47 -5.34 6.89
C TYR A 100 -13.25 -6.17 5.61
N GLY A 101 -14.17 -7.10 5.30
CA GLY A 101 -14.10 -7.85 4.04
C GLY A 101 -14.31 -6.97 2.81
N ILE A 102 -15.19 -5.97 2.90
CA ILE A 102 -15.48 -5.02 1.81
C ILE A 102 -14.27 -4.11 1.57
N THR A 103 -13.63 -3.59 2.61
CA THR A 103 -12.44 -2.74 2.49
C THR A 103 -11.28 -3.51 1.85
N LEU A 104 -11.06 -4.77 2.25
CA LEU A 104 -10.04 -5.62 1.64
C LEU A 104 -10.31 -5.89 0.15
N MET A 105 -11.56 -6.21 -0.23
CA MET A 105 -11.90 -6.41 -1.65
C MET A 105 -11.70 -5.12 -2.47
N LEU A 106 -12.03 -3.96 -1.90
CA LEU A 106 -11.80 -2.67 -2.53
C LEU A 106 -10.29 -2.44 -2.75
N MET A 107 -9.47 -2.67 -1.73
CA MET A 107 -8.01 -2.51 -1.82
C MET A 107 -7.41 -3.42 -2.89
N VAL A 108 -7.76 -4.71 -2.91
CA VAL A 108 -7.27 -5.66 -3.92
C VAL A 108 -7.71 -5.25 -5.32
N GLY A 109 -8.99 -4.93 -5.50
CA GLY A 109 -9.53 -4.51 -6.79
C GLY A 109 -8.87 -3.23 -7.32
N CYS A 110 -8.70 -2.21 -6.47
CA CYS A 110 -8.06 -0.96 -6.85
C CYS A 110 -6.54 -1.10 -7.04
N SER A 111 -5.87 -2.00 -6.31
CA SER A 111 -4.45 -2.30 -6.49
C SER A 111 -4.20 -2.95 -7.85
N LEU A 112 -4.97 -3.99 -8.20
CA LEU A 112 -4.89 -4.63 -9.52
C LEU A 112 -5.24 -3.64 -10.65
N ALA A 113 -6.27 -2.82 -10.45
CA ALA A 113 -6.65 -1.81 -11.44
C ALA A 113 -5.61 -0.68 -11.58
N SER A 114 -4.87 -0.35 -10.52
CA SER A 114 -3.74 0.59 -10.56
C SER A 114 -2.57 0.03 -11.37
N GLY A 115 -2.32 -1.28 -11.29
CA GLY A 115 -1.28 -1.96 -12.07
C GLY A 115 -1.59 -2.08 -13.56
N LEU A 116 -2.87 -2.25 -13.90
CA LEU A 116 -3.35 -2.32 -15.29
C LEU A 116 -3.47 -0.96 -15.99
N SER A 117 -2.96 0.12 -15.38
CA SER A 117 -3.19 1.53 -15.73
C SER A 117 -3.52 1.76 -17.21
N PHE A 118 -4.79 2.10 -17.48
CA PHE A 118 -5.33 2.22 -18.83
C PHE A 118 -4.93 3.55 -19.49
N GLY A 119 -4.22 3.49 -20.62
CA GLY A 119 -4.08 4.62 -21.55
C GLY A 119 -2.71 4.78 -22.21
N ASN A 120 -2.70 5.25 -23.46
CA ASN A 120 -1.46 5.53 -24.22
C ASN A 120 -0.95 6.99 -24.06
N SER A 121 -1.68 7.84 -23.31
CA SER A 121 -1.33 9.26 -23.12
C SER A 121 -0.86 9.52 -21.69
N PRO A 122 0.24 10.28 -21.47
CA PRO A 122 0.77 10.58 -20.13
C PRO A 122 -0.29 11.16 -19.18
N LYS A 123 -1.15 12.07 -19.69
CA LYS A 123 -2.22 12.67 -18.88
C LYS A 123 -3.32 11.66 -18.52
N GLY A 124 -3.63 10.72 -19.42
CA GLY A 124 -4.63 9.67 -19.19
C GLY A 124 -4.16 8.64 -18.17
N VAL A 125 -2.90 8.22 -18.26
CA VAL A 125 -2.26 7.33 -17.27
C VAL A 125 -2.22 7.99 -15.90
N MET A 126 -1.82 9.26 -15.82
CA MET A 126 -1.78 9.95 -14.52
C MET A 126 -3.19 10.13 -13.92
N ALA A 127 -4.20 10.44 -14.73
CA ALA A 127 -5.57 10.62 -14.25
C ALA A 127 -6.19 9.30 -13.75
N THR A 128 -6.01 8.20 -14.48
CA THR A 128 -6.49 6.87 -14.07
C THR A 128 -5.76 6.37 -12.83
N LEU A 129 -4.44 6.57 -12.76
CA LEU A 129 -3.64 6.26 -11.57
C LEU A 129 -4.13 7.04 -10.35
N CYS A 130 -4.34 8.36 -10.47
CA CYS A 130 -4.91 9.17 -9.39
C CYS A 130 -6.28 8.68 -8.94
N PHE A 131 -7.16 8.32 -9.88
CA PHE A 131 -8.49 7.79 -9.56
C PHE A 131 -8.42 6.49 -8.78
N PHE A 132 -7.64 5.51 -9.23
CA PHE A 132 -7.49 4.26 -8.49
C PHE A 132 -6.78 4.47 -7.16
N ARG A 133 -5.84 5.43 -7.04
CA ARG A 133 -5.19 5.77 -5.76
C ARG A 133 -6.12 6.41 -4.75
N PHE A 134 -7.08 7.21 -5.20
CA PHE A 134 -8.13 7.71 -4.32
C PHE A 134 -8.88 6.54 -3.67
N TRP A 135 -9.35 5.60 -4.49
CA TRP A 135 -10.16 4.47 -4.01
C TRP A 135 -9.36 3.45 -3.21
N LEU A 136 -8.10 3.23 -3.59
CA LEU A 136 -7.18 2.40 -2.83
C LEU A 136 -6.91 3.04 -1.46
N GLY A 137 -6.57 4.34 -1.43
CA GLY A 137 -6.43 5.11 -0.21
C GLY A 137 -7.70 5.09 0.65
N PHE A 138 -8.88 5.20 0.03
CA PHE A 138 -10.16 5.07 0.70
C PHE A 138 -10.34 3.70 1.38
N GLY A 139 -9.92 2.62 0.73
CA GLY A 139 -9.87 1.28 1.33
C GLY A 139 -8.90 1.18 2.52
N ILE A 140 -7.67 1.65 2.35
CA ILE A 140 -6.64 1.72 3.40
C ILE A 140 -7.18 2.48 4.61
N GLY A 141 -7.83 3.62 4.38
CA GLY A 141 -8.42 4.44 5.43
C GLY A 141 -9.44 3.68 6.28
N GLY A 142 -10.20 2.77 5.68
CA GLY A 142 -11.16 1.96 6.42
C GLY A 142 -10.51 0.91 7.33
N ASP A 143 -9.32 0.42 6.99
CA ASP A 143 -8.65 -0.62 7.76
C ASP A 143 -8.28 -0.15 9.17
N TYR A 144 -7.83 1.10 9.33
CA TYR A 144 -7.46 1.69 10.63
C TYR A 144 -8.56 1.61 11.70
N PRO A 145 -9.77 2.19 11.52
CA PRO A 145 -10.84 2.13 12.52
C PRO A 145 -11.39 0.71 12.72
N LEU A 146 -11.45 -0.10 11.66
CA LEU A 146 -11.95 -1.47 11.74
C LEU A 146 -10.98 -2.36 12.53
N SER A 147 -9.70 -2.34 12.18
CA SER A 147 -8.63 -3.09 12.84
C SER A 147 -8.45 -2.64 14.29
N ALA A 148 -8.47 -1.33 14.57
CA ALA A 148 -8.40 -0.81 15.94
C ALA A 148 -9.53 -1.39 16.82
N THR A 149 -10.72 -1.56 16.26
CA THR A 149 -11.85 -2.03 17.04
C THR A 149 -11.92 -3.55 17.13
N ILE A 150 -11.65 -4.29 16.06
CA ILE A 150 -11.53 -5.76 16.11
C ILE A 150 -10.45 -6.14 17.14
N MET A 151 -9.31 -5.44 17.14
CA MET A 151 -8.27 -5.67 18.14
C MET A 151 -8.74 -5.37 19.56
N SER A 152 -9.58 -4.33 19.75
CA SER A 152 -10.15 -4.02 21.06
C SER A 152 -11.09 -5.09 21.59
N GLU A 153 -11.81 -5.78 20.70
CA GLU A 153 -12.78 -6.83 21.02
C GLU A 153 -12.09 -8.18 21.35
N TYR A 154 -10.94 -8.46 20.72
CA TYR A 154 -10.22 -9.73 20.87
C TYR A 154 -9.08 -9.70 21.90
N ALA A 155 -8.64 -8.54 22.39
CA ALA A 155 -7.45 -8.44 23.23
C ALA A 155 -7.73 -8.41 24.74
N ASN A 156 -6.96 -9.20 25.50
CA ASN A 156 -7.00 -9.21 26.96
C ASN A 156 -6.35 -7.96 27.58
N LYS A 157 -6.88 -7.46 28.70
CA LYS A 157 -6.51 -6.15 29.30
C LYS A 157 -5.00 -5.97 29.54
N LYS A 158 -4.26 -7.04 29.84
CA LYS A 158 -2.83 -6.98 30.18
C LYS A 158 -1.88 -6.96 28.97
N THR A 159 -2.24 -7.57 27.84
CA THR A 159 -1.34 -7.74 26.68
C THR A 159 -1.79 -6.94 25.45
N ARG A 160 -2.99 -6.34 25.49
CA ARG A 160 -3.57 -5.56 24.39
C ARG A 160 -2.61 -4.52 23.77
N GLY A 161 -1.86 -3.79 24.60
CA GLY A 161 -0.89 -2.81 24.10
C GLY A 161 0.24 -3.43 23.27
N ALA A 162 0.76 -4.59 23.71
CA ALA A 162 1.82 -5.30 22.99
C ALA A 162 1.32 -5.90 21.67
N PHE A 163 0.09 -6.42 21.64
CA PHE A 163 -0.54 -6.90 20.40
C PHE A 163 -0.77 -5.77 19.39
N ILE A 164 -1.27 -4.63 19.84
CA ILE A 164 -1.44 -3.43 18.99
C ILE A 164 -0.09 -2.98 18.46
N ALA A 165 0.92 -2.85 19.33
CA ALA A 165 2.26 -2.44 18.93
C ALA A 165 2.88 -3.40 17.90
N ALA A 166 2.70 -4.72 18.07
CA ALA A 166 3.19 -5.72 17.12
C ALA A 166 2.51 -5.60 15.75
N VAL A 167 1.20 -5.33 15.71
CA VAL A 167 0.44 -5.15 14.47
C VAL A 167 0.82 -3.84 13.77
N PHE A 168 1.01 -2.74 14.50
CA PHE A 168 1.52 -1.50 13.93
C PHE A 168 2.98 -1.63 13.47
N ALA A 169 3.80 -2.43 14.15
CA ALA A 169 5.17 -2.70 13.71
C ALA A 169 5.23 -3.40 12.34
N MET A 170 4.17 -4.10 11.92
CA MET A 170 4.06 -4.68 10.58
C MET A 170 4.08 -3.64 9.45
N GLN A 171 3.74 -2.37 9.73
CA GLN A 171 3.92 -1.29 8.76
C GLN A 171 5.40 -1.12 8.37
N GLY A 172 6.32 -1.23 9.33
CA GLY A 172 7.76 -1.14 9.07
C GLY A 172 8.23 -2.27 8.14
N PHE A 173 7.72 -3.49 8.36
CA PHE A 173 7.98 -4.62 7.47
C PHE A 173 7.40 -4.40 6.05
N GLY A 174 6.23 -3.76 5.93
CA GLY A 174 5.63 -3.39 4.65
C GLY A 174 6.51 -2.41 3.85
N ILE A 175 7.03 -1.38 4.52
CA ILE A 175 7.94 -0.40 3.91
C ILE A 175 9.24 -1.09 3.45
N MET A 176 9.84 -1.92 4.31
CA MET A 176 11.05 -2.68 3.96
C MET A 176 10.81 -3.61 2.78
N ALA A 177 9.69 -4.33 2.76
CA ALA A 177 9.32 -5.21 1.65
C ALA A 177 9.15 -4.43 0.34
N GLY A 178 8.52 -3.25 0.37
CA GLY A 178 8.41 -2.37 -0.80
C GLY A 178 9.77 -1.93 -1.34
N GLY A 179 10.71 -1.58 -0.46
CA GLY A 179 12.08 -1.23 -0.84
C GLY A 179 12.85 -2.40 -1.44
N VAL A 180 12.80 -3.56 -0.78
CA VAL A 180 13.47 -4.79 -1.26
C VAL A 180 12.91 -5.22 -2.61
N PHE A 181 11.58 -5.22 -2.78
CA PHE A 181 10.96 -5.60 -4.05
C PHE A 181 11.37 -4.64 -5.18
N ALA A 182 11.37 -3.32 -4.92
CA ALA A 182 11.82 -2.36 -5.89
C ALA A 182 13.31 -2.53 -6.29
N LEU A 183 14.18 -2.87 -5.33
CA LEU A 183 15.58 -3.18 -5.63
C LEU A 183 15.72 -4.45 -6.46
N ILE A 184 14.96 -5.50 -6.16
CA ILE A 184 14.95 -6.75 -6.95
C ILE A 184 14.53 -6.45 -8.38
N VAL A 185 13.44 -5.70 -8.57
CA VAL A 185 12.95 -5.31 -9.90
C VAL A 185 14.00 -4.45 -10.63
N ALA A 186 14.55 -3.44 -9.96
CA ALA A 186 15.59 -2.60 -10.55
C ALA A 186 16.83 -3.42 -10.98
N ALA A 187 17.32 -4.32 -10.13
CA ALA A 187 18.45 -5.20 -10.44
C ALA A 187 18.14 -6.18 -11.58
N ALA A 188 16.91 -6.71 -11.64
CA ALA A 188 16.50 -7.60 -12.74
C ALA A 188 16.46 -6.86 -14.08
N PHE A 189 15.97 -5.61 -14.10
CA PHE A 189 15.98 -4.77 -15.29
C PHE A 189 17.41 -4.38 -15.70
N ASP A 190 18.25 -4.00 -14.74
CA ASP A 190 19.66 -3.67 -14.99
C ASP A 190 20.42 -4.86 -15.59
N HIS A 191 20.25 -6.06 -15.02
CA HIS A 191 20.88 -7.27 -15.54
C HIS A 191 20.40 -7.66 -16.94
N LYS A 192 19.10 -7.49 -17.24
CA LYS A 192 18.50 -7.90 -18.51
C LYS A 192 18.78 -6.94 -19.66
N TYR A 193 18.82 -5.64 -19.39
CA TYR A 193 18.90 -4.61 -20.44
C TYR A 193 20.23 -3.86 -20.49
N GLN A 194 21.08 -3.96 -19.44
CA GLN A 194 22.42 -3.34 -19.37
C GLN A 194 22.47 -1.93 -19.96
N VAL A 195 21.51 -1.11 -19.59
CA VAL A 195 21.39 0.26 -20.12
C VAL A 195 22.46 1.15 -19.50
N PRO A 196 23.13 2.02 -20.29
CA PRO A 196 24.15 2.91 -19.76
C PRO A 196 23.56 3.88 -18.73
N THR A 197 24.41 4.35 -17.82
CA THR A 197 23.99 5.27 -16.76
C THR A 197 23.51 6.58 -17.40
N TYR A 198 22.56 7.29 -16.77
CA TYR A 198 22.04 8.55 -17.32
C TYR A 198 23.14 9.58 -17.59
N GLU A 199 24.20 9.57 -16.78
CA GLU A 199 25.37 10.46 -16.92
C GLU A 199 26.20 10.15 -18.18
N GLU A 200 26.22 8.89 -18.63
CA GLU A 200 26.96 8.46 -19.82
C GLU A 200 26.14 8.66 -21.09
N ASN A 201 24.86 8.29 -21.07
CA ASN A 201 23.98 8.47 -22.23
C ASN A 201 22.50 8.60 -21.82
N ALA A 202 22.04 9.85 -21.72
CA ALA A 202 20.68 10.17 -21.32
C ALA A 202 19.59 9.56 -22.21
N LYS A 203 19.84 9.43 -23.52
CA LYS A 203 18.86 8.88 -24.47
C LYS A 203 18.78 7.36 -24.37
N ALA A 204 19.93 6.67 -24.36
CA ALA A 204 19.98 5.21 -24.29
C ALA A 204 19.50 4.66 -22.92
N SER A 205 19.62 5.47 -21.85
CA SER A 205 19.11 5.14 -20.51
C SER A 205 17.57 5.13 -20.40
N LEU A 206 16.86 5.67 -21.40
CA LEU A 206 15.39 5.75 -21.43
C LEU A 206 14.75 4.65 -22.29
N VAL A 207 15.48 4.07 -23.24
CA VAL A 207 14.92 3.13 -24.23
C VAL A 207 14.98 1.71 -23.68
N LEU A 208 13.93 1.30 -22.97
CA LEU A 208 13.72 -0.10 -22.59
C LEU A 208 12.73 -0.74 -23.60
N PRO A 209 13.10 -1.81 -24.33
CA PRO A 209 12.23 -2.47 -25.32
C PRO A 209 10.88 -2.95 -24.77
N ALA A 210 10.76 -3.14 -23.46
CA ALA A 210 9.54 -3.60 -22.79
C ALA A 210 8.43 -2.55 -22.73
N PHE A 211 8.76 -1.25 -22.78
CA PHE A 211 7.76 -0.19 -22.60
C PHE A 211 6.94 0.08 -23.87
N ASP A 212 7.51 -0.14 -25.06
CA ASP A 212 6.81 0.03 -26.34
C ASP A 212 5.87 -1.15 -26.67
N THR A 213 6.13 -2.35 -26.12
CA THR A 213 5.37 -3.56 -26.50
C THR A 213 4.18 -3.85 -25.58
N PHE A 214 4.21 -3.40 -24.31
CA PHE A 214 3.22 -3.83 -23.30
C PHE A 214 2.36 -2.73 -22.70
N GLY A 215 2.55 -1.44 -23.07
CA GLY A 215 1.72 -0.36 -22.52
C GLY A 215 1.77 -0.33 -20.99
N VAL A 216 2.89 0.15 -20.44
CA VAL A 216 3.12 0.47 -19.01
C VAL A 216 2.24 -0.30 -18.01
N LEU A 217 2.43 -1.62 -17.93
CA LEU A 217 1.90 -2.41 -16.82
C LEU A 217 2.81 -2.19 -15.60
N PHE A 218 2.23 -1.70 -14.50
CA PHE A 218 2.88 -1.57 -13.19
C PHE A 218 2.54 -2.75 -12.28
#